data_AF-A0A925GYB8-F1
#
_entry.id   AF-A0A925GYB8-F1
#
_cell.length_a   1.000
_cell.length_b   1.000
_cell.length_c   1.000
_cell.angle_alpha   90.00
_cell.angle_beta   90.00
_cell.angle_gamma   90.00
#
_symmetry.space_group_name_H-M   'P 1'
#
loop_
_entity.id
_entity.type
_entity.pdbx_description
1 polymer ?
#
loop_
_entity_poly.entity_id
_entity_poly.type
_entity_poly.pdbx_seq_one_letter_code
_entity_poly.pdbx_strand_id
1 'polypeptide(L)'
;MRNTANCATINPVSGRLLTYLLTATTFPVLPVVCQDTKPEPRTLNLVQPLRDKNFWLLSALAINTPVARLLADDQVLSSLRIARAFALARAVEKCSTDATCYASLMRWSDEEILSARERLKVLYQEDENIRQLTEEALRKSGVYHRYAEQPGADLLASAWDDCARGINRIIDYYALGLKPRYAEIDA
;
A
#
# COMPACT_ATOMS: atom_id res chain seq x y z
N MET A 1 -14.26 -3.59 -16.99
CA MET A 1 -15.52 -4.04 -16.35
C MET A 1 -16.08 -2.86 -15.58
N ARG A 2 -17.28 -2.39 -15.96
CA ARG A 2 -17.92 -1.21 -15.35
C ARG A 2 -18.44 -1.60 -13.97
N ASN A 3 -17.95 -0.94 -12.93
CA ASN A 3 -18.47 -1.10 -11.59
C ASN A 3 -19.85 -0.43 -11.56
N THR A 4 -20.90 -1.22 -11.40
CA THR A 4 -22.29 -0.75 -11.29
C THR A 4 -22.44 -0.02 -9.97
N ALA A 5 -22.54 1.31 -10.01
CA ALA A 5 -22.95 2.11 -8.86
C ALA A 5 -24.40 1.75 -8.49
N ASN A 6 -24.59 1.22 -7.29
CA ASN A 6 -25.91 1.02 -6.68
C ASN A 6 -26.49 2.40 -6.32
N CYS A 7 -27.19 3.02 -7.27
CA CYS A 7 -28.15 4.08 -6.94
C CYS A 7 -29.42 3.43 -6.40
N ALA A 8 -29.60 3.46 -5.08
CA ALA A 8 -30.83 3.03 -4.44
C ALA A 8 -32.01 3.87 -4.96
N THR A 9 -32.94 3.21 -5.66
CA THR A 9 -34.23 3.77 -6.05
C THR A 9 -35.07 4.03 -4.81
N ILE A 10 -35.26 5.30 -4.46
CA ILE A 10 -36.29 5.70 -3.50
C ILE A 10 -37.64 5.62 -4.23
N ASN A 11 -38.44 4.61 -3.89
CA ASN A 11 -39.79 4.41 -4.40
C ASN A 11 -40.76 5.28 -3.60
N PRO A 12 -41.52 6.23 -4.19
CA PRO A 12 -42.58 6.91 -3.48
C PRO A 12 -43.85 6.04 -3.45
N VAL A 13 -44.40 5.91 -2.25
CA VAL A 13 -45.56 5.12 -1.86
C VAL A 13 -46.84 5.56 -2.58
N SER A 14 -47.64 4.57 -2.96
CA SER A 14 -48.98 4.68 -3.55
C SER A 14 -49.99 5.36 -2.62
N GLY A 15 -50.76 6.34 -3.12
CA GLY A 15 -51.80 7.01 -2.33
C GLY A 15 -52.72 7.96 -3.11
N ARG A 16 -53.82 7.39 -3.64
CA ARG A 16 -55.17 7.95 -3.87
C ARG A 16 -55.38 9.31 -4.58
N LEU A 17 -56.06 9.21 -5.73
CA LEU A 17 -57.14 10.05 -6.28
C LEU A 17 -57.41 11.42 -5.61
N LEU A 18 -57.17 12.52 -6.32
CA LEU A 18 -58.12 13.64 -6.42
C LEU A 18 -57.78 14.55 -7.62
N THR A 19 -58.77 14.73 -8.48
CA THR A 19 -58.85 15.64 -9.63
C THR A 19 -58.60 17.09 -9.23
N TYR A 20 -57.63 17.82 -9.79
CA TYR A 20 -57.67 19.30 -9.91
C TYR A 20 -56.64 19.85 -10.92
N LEU A 21 -57.17 20.63 -11.88
CA LEU A 21 -56.63 21.75 -12.67
C LEU A 21 -55.14 21.78 -13.08
N LEU A 22 -54.91 21.69 -14.40
CA LEU A 22 -53.66 22.02 -15.09
C LEU A 22 -53.21 23.46 -14.74
N THR A 23 -52.17 23.58 -13.94
CA THR A 23 -51.23 24.71 -14.04
C THR A 23 -49.87 24.13 -14.41
N ALA A 24 -49.38 24.48 -15.60
CA ALA A 24 -48.10 24.02 -16.10
C ALA A 24 -46.96 24.80 -15.40
N THR A 25 -46.64 24.41 -14.17
CA THR A 25 -45.41 24.85 -13.51
C THR A 25 -44.26 23.97 -13.99
N THR A 26 -43.43 24.50 -14.88
CA THR A 26 -42.15 23.91 -15.26
C THR A 26 -41.24 23.85 -14.04
N PHE A 27 -41.15 22.68 -13.41
CA PHE A 27 -40.17 22.41 -12.35
C PHE A 27 -38.77 22.37 -12.97
N PRO A 28 -37.82 23.22 -12.53
CA PRO A 28 -36.44 23.13 -12.98
C PRO A 28 -35.82 21.83 -12.44
N VAL A 29 -35.42 20.94 -13.35
CA VAL A 29 -34.65 19.74 -13.03
C VAL A 29 -33.24 20.21 -12.64
N LEU A 30 -32.96 20.26 -11.34
CA LEU A 30 -31.60 20.55 -10.87
C LEU A 30 -30.67 19.40 -11.26
N PRO A 31 -29.50 19.67 -11.86
CA PRO A 31 -28.53 18.63 -12.13
C PRO A 31 -28.04 18.04 -10.81
N VAL A 32 -28.23 16.73 -10.64
CA VAL A 32 -27.59 15.98 -9.57
C VAL A 32 -26.09 16.00 -9.83
N VAL A 33 -25.38 16.86 -9.09
CA VAL A 33 -23.92 16.82 -9.06
C VAL A 33 -23.55 15.62 -8.19
N CYS A 34 -23.20 14.50 -8.83
CA CYS A 34 -22.53 13.41 -8.15
C CYS A 34 -21.15 13.91 -7.72
N GLN A 35 -21.00 14.29 -6.45
CA GLN A 35 -19.68 14.52 -5.87
C GLN A 35 -19.04 13.16 -5.64
N ASP A 36 -17.92 12.93 -6.32
CA ASP A 36 -17.03 11.81 -6.06
C ASP A 36 -16.28 12.12 -4.75
N THR A 37 -16.89 11.79 -3.61
CA THR A 37 -16.28 12.06 -2.30
C THR A 37 -15.10 11.11 -2.12
N LYS A 38 -13.89 11.61 -2.37
CA LYS A 38 -12.66 10.87 -2.09
C LYS A 38 -12.67 10.50 -0.60
N PRO A 39 -12.52 9.21 -0.22
CA PRO A 39 -12.59 8.82 1.17
C PRO A 39 -11.47 9.50 1.97
N GLU A 40 -11.85 10.17 3.05
CA GLU A 40 -10.91 10.81 3.97
C GLU A 40 -9.96 9.76 4.59
N PRO A 41 -8.65 10.04 4.65
CA PRO A 41 -7.68 9.14 5.27
C PRO A 41 -8.02 8.85 6.74
N ARG A 42 -7.91 7.58 7.13
CA ARG A 42 -8.06 7.16 8.52
C ARG A 42 -6.80 7.50 9.31
N THR A 43 -6.96 8.10 10.49
CA THR A 43 -5.87 8.27 11.45
C THR A 43 -5.23 6.93 11.81
N LEU A 44 -3.92 6.84 11.69
CA LEU A 44 -3.16 5.65 12.05
C LEU A 44 -2.88 5.59 13.55
N ASN A 45 -3.14 4.44 14.17
CA ASN A 45 -2.66 4.14 15.52
C ASN A 45 -1.23 3.59 15.42
N LEU A 46 -0.25 4.42 15.78
CA LEU A 46 1.16 4.08 15.64
C LEU A 46 1.66 3.30 16.87
N VAL A 47 1.78 1.98 16.72
CA VAL A 47 2.31 1.08 17.76
C VAL A 47 3.83 1.18 17.82
N GLN A 48 4.49 1.31 16.67
CA GLN A 48 5.93 1.52 16.54
C GLN A 48 6.21 2.78 15.73
N PRO A 49 6.15 3.98 16.35
CA PRO A 49 6.07 5.25 15.62
C PRO A 49 7.15 5.48 14.57
N LEU A 50 8.40 5.05 14.84
CA LEU A 50 9.48 5.18 13.86
C LEU A 50 9.25 4.30 12.63
N ARG A 51 8.90 3.03 12.83
CA ARG A 51 8.65 2.09 11.73
C ARG A 51 7.36 2.44 10.99
N ASP A 52 6.29 2.72 11.73
CA ASP A 52 4.96 2.94 11.18
C ASP A 52 4.89 4.20 10.31
N LYS A 53 5.63 5.26 10.68
CA LYS A 53 5.72 6.49 9.89
C LYS A 53 6.56 6.33 8.62
N ASN A 54 7.64 5.55 8.67
CA ASN A 54 8.56 5.41 7.54
C ASN A 54 8.14 4.28 6.59
N PHE A 55 7.54 3.21 7.11
CA PHE A 55 7.32 1.94 6.41
C PHE A 55 5.98 1.30 6.80
N TRP A 56 4.88 2.01 6.59
CA TRP A 56 3.54 1.56 7.02
C TRP A 56 3.15 0.18 6.48
N LEU A 57 3.56 -0.17 5.24
CA LEU A 57 3.26 -1.49 4.67
C LEU A 57 3.86 -2.60 5.55
N LEU A 58 5.12 -2.47 5.94
CA LEU A 58 5.81 -3.48 6.74
C LEU A 58 5.12 -3.67 8.09
N SER A 59 4.65 -2.59 8.70
CA SER A 59 3.85 -2.66 9.93
C SER A 59 2.50 -3.32 9.73
N ALA A 60 1.77 -2.96 8.67
CA ALA A 60 0.48 -3.57 8.35
C ALA A 60 0.60 -5.08 8.13
N LEU A 61 1.61 -5.52 7.35
CA LEU A 61 1.88 -6.94 7.11
C LEU A 61 2.25 -7.70 8.38
N ALA A 62 3.03 -7.09 9.28
CA ALA A 62 3.49 -7.75 10.51
C ALA A 62 2.40 -7.87 11.58
N ILE A 63 1.49 -6.90 11.68
CA ILE A 63 0.44 -6.87 12.72
C ILE A 63 -0.78 -7.72 12.33
N ASN A 64 -1.03 -7.90 11.03
CA ASN A 64 -2.10 -8.77 10.56
C ASN A 64 -1.64 -10.24 10.59
N THR A 65 -1.98 -10.98 11.64
CA THR A 65 -1.53 -12.37 11.84
C THR A 65 -1.82 -13.31 10.67
N PRO A 66 -3.03 -13.33 10.06
CA PRO A 66 -3.27 -14.14 8.86
C PRO A 66 -2.32 -13.82 7.70
N VAL A 67 -2.11 -12.53 7.41
CA VAL A 67 -1.21 -12.11 6.33
C VAL A 67 0.25 -12.41 6.68
N ALA A 68 0.69 -12.15 7.91
CA ALA A 68 2.04 -12.48 8.36
C ALA A 68 2.34 -13.98 8.17
N ARG A 69 1.37 -14.85 8.48
CA ARG A 69 1.49 -16.29 8.26
C ARG A 69 1.50 -16.65 6.78
N LEU A 70 0.60 -16.08 5.97
CA LEU A 70 0.59 -16.25 4.51
C LEU A 70 1.97 -15.95 3.91
N LEU A 71 2.60 -14.83 4.29
CA LEU A 71 3.92 -14.45 3.78
C LEU A 71 5.04 -15.36 4.29
N ALA A 72 4.92 -15.89 5.52
CA ALA A 72 5.90 -16.80 6.09
C ALA A 72 5.87 -18.19 5.42
N ASP A 73 4.68 -18.64 5.04
CA ASP A 73 4.42 -19.94 4.41
C ASP A 73 4.59 -19.89 2.88
N ASP A 74 4.60 -18.68 2.28
CA ASP A 74 4.82 -18.51 0.85
C ASP A 74 6.23 -18.96 0.41
N GLN A 75 6.31 -19.84 -0.60
CA GLN A 75 7.58 -20.43 -1.02
C GLN A 75 8.58 -19.40 -1.56
N VAL A 76 8.13 -18.41 -2.34
CA VAL A 76 9.03 -17.43 -2.97
C VAL A 76 9.55 -16.47 -1.89
N LEU A 77 8.65 -15.92 -1.07
CA LEU A 77 9.02 -14.96 -0.03
C LEU A 77 9.84 -15.60 1.10
N SER A 78 9.50 -16.84 1.49
CA SER A 78 10.30 -17.59 2.48
C SER A 78 11.69 -17.92 1.97
N SER A 79 11.84 -18.29 0.68
CA SER A 79 13.14 -18.52 0.06
C SER A 79 14.01 -17.26 0.05
N LEU A 80 13.42 -16.10 -0.29
CA LEU A 80 14.12 -14.80 -0.21
C LEU A 80 14.56 -14.50 1.23
N ARG A 81 13.67 -14.66 2.21
CA ARG A 81 13.99 -14.44 3.63
C ARG A 81 15.14 -15.34 4.11
N ILE A 82 15.10 -16.63 3.77
CA ILE A 82 16.13 -17.59 4.16
C ILE A 82 17.47 -17.25 3.50
N ALA A 83 17.48 -16.95 2.20
CA ALA A 83 18.68 -16.58 1.47
C ALA A 83 19.33 -15.32 2.07
N ARG A 84 18.53 -14.29 2.38
CA ARG A 84 19.01 -13.05 3.02
C ARG A 84 19.55 -13.30 4.42
N ALA A 85 18.83 -14.06 5.25
CA ALA A 85 19.29 -14.40 6.60
C ALA A 85 20.62 -15.18 6.55
N PHE A 86 20.75 -16.11 5.62
CA PHE A 86 21.99 -16.86 5.41
C PHE A 86 23.15 -15.96 4.97
N ALA A 87 22.92 -15.06 4.01
CA ALA A 87 23.93 -14.12 3.54
C ALA A 87 24.43 -13.20 4.67
N LEU A 88 23.53 -12.70 5.50
CA LEU A 88 23.86 -11.84 6.65
C LEU A 88 24.57 -12.62 7.76
N ALA A 89 24.15 -13.84 8.08
CA ALA A 89 24.82 -14.68 9.08
C ALA A 89 26.28 -14.97 8.69
N ARG A 90 26.54 -15.12 7.38
CA ARG A 90 27.88 -15.36 6.83
C ARG A 90 28.66 -14.08 6.53
N ALA A 91 28.09 -12.91 6.82
CA ALA A 91 28.78 -11.64 6.62
C ALA A 91 30.06 -11.55 7.46
N VAL A 92 30.09 -12.14 8.66
CA VAL A 92 31.28 -12.13 9.52
C VAL A 92 32.49 -12.82 8.88
N GLU A 93 32.26 -13.90 8.12
CA GLU A 93 33.31 -14.63 7.40
C GLU A 93 33.86 -13.83 6.21
N LYS A 94 33.02 -13.00 5.59
CA LYS A 94 33.36 -12.28 4.34
C LYS A 94 33.82 -10.85 4.55
N CYS A 95 33.21 -10.14 5.50
CA CYS A 95 33.39 -8.70 5.70
C CYS A 95 34.47 -8.36 6.73
N SER A 96 34.88 -9.30 7.59
CA SER A 96 35.87 -9.04 8.65
C SER A 96 35.50 -7.78 9.45
N THR A 97 36.33 -6.73 9.45
CA THR A 97 36.10 -5.44 10.11
C THR A 97 35.55 -4.34 9.21
N ASP A 98 35.24 -4.62 7.94
CA ASP A 98 34.71 -3.64 6.99
C ASP A 98 33.21 -3.40 7.20
N ALA A 99 32.88 -2.32 7.91
CA ALA A 99 31.51 -1.88 8.14
C ALA A 99 30.71 -1.62 6.84
N THR A 100 31.38 -1.16 5.77
CA THR A 100 30.77 -0.87 4.47
C THR A 100 30.33 -2.16 3.78
N CYS A 101 31.10 -3.24 3.94
CA CYS A 101 30.72 -4.57 3.47
C CYS A 101 29.43 -5.08 4.15
N TYR A 102 29.32 -4.95 5.48
CA TYR A 102 28.08 -5.33 6.18
C TYR A 102 26.89 -4.49 5.73
N ALA A 103 27.07 -3.16 5.61
CA ALA A 103 26.03 -2.25 5.15
C ALA A 103 25.54 -2.61 3.74
N SER A 104 26.46 -2.95 2.84
CA SER A 104 26.13 -3.34 1.47
C SER A 104 25.32 -4.64 1.42
N LEU A 105 25.62 -5.63 2.28
CA LEU A 105 24.86 -6.88 2.37
C LEU A 105 23.45 -6.71 2.92
N MET A 106 23.18 -5.64 3.68
CA MET A 106 21.83 -5.35 4.19
C MET A 106 20.90 -4.77 3.13
N ARG A 107 21.43 -4.29 2.00
CA ARG A 107 20.63 -3.78 0.90
C ARG A 107 19.78 -4.88 0.27
N TRP A 108 18.65 -4.48 -0.30
CA TRP A 108 17.89 -5.30 -1.23
C TRP A 108 18.44 -5.11 -2.65
N SER A 109 18.70 -6.20 -3.37
CA SER A 109 19.00 -6.12 -4.80
C SER A 109 17.75 -5.81 -5.62
N ASP A 110 17.90 -5.31 -6.84
CA ASP A 110 16.74 -5.04 -7.70
C ASP A 110 15.99 -6.33 -8.05
N GLU A 111 16.68 -7.47 -8.18
CA GLU A 111 16.07 -8.77 -8.40
C GLU A 111 15.25 -9.25 -7.19
N GLU A 112 15.75 -9.05 -5.97
CA GLU A 112 15.01 -9.39 -4.76
C GLU A 112 13.76 -8.52 -4.61
N ILE A 113 13.88 -7.21 -4.89
CA ILE A 113 12.76 -6.27 -4.89
C ILE A 113 11.71 -6.71 -5.91
N LEU A 114 12.12 -6.99 -7.14
CA LEU A 114 11.23 -7.42 -8.21
C LEU A 114 10.56 -8.75 -7.90
N SER A 115 11.31 -9.73 -7.37
CA SER A 115 10.77 -11.04 -7.02
C SER A 115 9.67 -10.95 -5.95
N ALA A 116 9.91 -10.17 -4.89
CA ALA A 116 8.90 -9.93 -3.85
C ALA A 116 7.71 -9.11 -4.39
N ARG A 117 7.97 -8.10 -5.23
CA ARG A 117 6.94 -7.27 -5.89
C ARG A 117 5.96 -8.14 -6.68
N GLU A 118 6.49 -8.97 -7.58
CA GLU A 118 5.65 -9.81 -8.44
C GLU A 118 4.93 -10.88 -7.61
N ARG A 119 5.57 -11.46 -6.60
CA ARG A 119 4.89 -12.43 -5.74
C ARG A 119 3.74 -11.80 -4.95
N LEU A 120 3.91 -10.59 -4.41
CA LEU A 120 2.84 -9.87 -3.72
C LEU A 120 1.64 -9.58 -4.62
N LYS A 121 1.87 -9.28 -5.91
CA LYS A 121 0.78 -9.12 -6.90
C LYS A 121 -0.01 -10.40 -7.09
N VAL A 122 0.67 -11.54 -7.16
CA VAL A 122 0.00 -12.85 -7.29
C VAL A 122 -0.78 -13.19 -6.01
N LEU A 123 -0.17 -13.02 -4.84
CA LEU A 123 -0.84 -13.24 -3.54
C LEU A 123 -2.10 -12.38 -3.41
N TYR A 124 -2.08 -11.12 -3.87
CA TYR A 124 -3.27 -10.28 -3.93
C TYR A 124 -4.41 -10.93 -4.73
N GLN A 125 -4.14 -11.66 -5.81
CA GLN A 125 -5.20 -12.34 -6.57
C GLN A 125 -5.66 -13.64 -5.89
N GLU A 126 -4.78 -14.30 -5.13
CA GLU A 126 -5.03 -15.63 -4.57
C GLU A 126 -5.69 -15.61 -3.18
N ASP A 127 -5.38 -14.62 -2.33
CA ASP A 127 -5.77 -14.61 -0.92
C ASP A 127 -6.60 -13.39 -0.52
N GLU A 128 -7.69 -13.61 0.22
CA GLU A 128 -8.60 -12.55 0.64
C GLU A 128 -8.04 -11.66 1.75
N ASN A 129 -7.23 -12.21 2.66
CA ASN A 129 -6.69 -11.45 3.78
C ASN A 129 -5.73 -10.36 3.29
N ILE A 130 -4.90 -10.67 2.28
CA ILE A 130 -3.98 -9.69 1.70
C ILE A 130 -4.72 -8.65 0.84
N ARG A 131 -5.81 -9.01 0.16
CA ARG A 131 -6.71 -8.04 -0.51
C ARG A 131 -7.33 -7.10 0.51
N GLN A 132 -7.93 -7.66 1.55
CA GLN A 132 -8.57 -6.88 2.60
C GLN A 132 -7.56 -5.96 3.31
N LEU A 133 -6.35 -6.44 3.61
CA LEU A 133 -5.28 -5.61 4.16
C LEU A 133 -4.91 -4.46 3.21
N THR A 134 -4.86 -4.73 1.90
CA THR A 134 -4.56 -3.70 0.89
C THR A 134 -5.64 -2.63 0.82
N GLU A 135 -6.90 -3.02 0.79
CA GLU A 135 -8.00 -2.07 0.67
C GLU A 135 -8.30 -1.34 1.99
N GLU A 136 -8.18 -2.02 3.13
CA GLU A 136 -8.55 -1.44 4.43
C GLU A 136 -7.40 -0.78 5.18
N ALA A 137 -6.18 -1.35 5.14
CA ALA A 137 -5.04 -0.84 5.89
C ALA A 137 -4.12 0.03 5.03
N LEU A 138 -3.95 -0.27 3.74
CA LEU A 138 -3.12 0.53 2.86
C LEU A 138 -3.91 1.68 2.22
N ARG A 139 -4.97 1.39 1.45
CA ARG A 139 -5.69 2.42 0.69
C ARG A 139 -6.32 3.47 1.61
N LYS A 140 -7.06 3.05 2.64
CA LYS A 140 -7.72 3.97 3.58
C LYS A 140 -6.76 4.69 4.54
N SER A 141 -5.48 4.31 4.63
CA SER A 141 -4.52 5.03 5.47
C SER A 141 -4.11 6.39 4.91
N GLY A 142 -4.21 6.59 3.59
CA GLY A 142 -3.68 7.76 2.90
C GLY A 142 -2.15 7.84 2.84
N VAL A 143 -1.39 6.93 3.46
CA VAL A 143 0.09 6.96 3.44
C VAL A 143 0.64 6.83 2.02
N TYR A 144 -0.02 6.02 1.20
CA TYR A 144 0.36 5.79 -0.20
C TYR A 144 -0.49 6.60 -1.18
N HIS A 145 -0.79 7.87 -0.85
CA HIS A 145 -1.65 8.73 -1.66
C HIS A 145 -1.19 8.85 -3.12
N ARG A 146 0.13 8.78 -3.37
CA ARG A 146 0.72 8.77 -4.72
C ARG A 146 0.13 7.68 -5.62
N TYR A 147 -0.28 6.56 -5.04
CA TYR A 147 -0.79 5.38 -5.75
C TYR A 147 -2.29 5.16 -5.50
N ALA A 148 -3.01 6.15 -4.99
CA ALA A 148 -4.41 6.01 -4.57
C ALA A 148 -5.35 5.51 -5.69
N GLU A 149 -5.04 5.85 -6.94
CA GLU A 149 -5.83 5.48 -8.12
C GLU A 149 -5.37 4.15 -8.76
N GLN A 150 -4.31 3.52 -8.26
CA GLN A 150 -3.84 2.24 -8.78
C GLN A 150 -4.76 1.09 -8.31
N PRO A 151 -4.94 0.05 -9.15
CA PRO A 151 -5.56 -1.20 -8.73
C PRO A 151 -4.86 -1.79 -7.49
N GLY A 152 -5.59 -2.51 -6.64
CA GLY A 152 -5.05 -2.97 -5.34
C GLY A 152 -3.74 -3.75 -5.44
N ALA A 153 -3.61 -4.66 -6.41
CA ALA A 153 -2.34 -5.38 -6.63
C ALA A 153 -1.16 -4.43 -6.94
N ASP A 154 -1.39 -3.39 -7.73
CA ASP A 154 -0.35 -2.42 -8.09
C ASP A 154 -0.07 -1.42 -6.96
N LEU A 155 -1.09 -1.06 -6.16
CA LEU A 155 -0.91 -0.30 -4.92
C LEU A 155 0.00 -1.05 -3.95
N LEU A 156 -0.29 -2.35 -3.72
CA LEU A 156 0.52 -3.21 -2.85
C LEU A 156 1.97 -3.33 -3.36
N ALA A 157 2.14 -3.56 -4.66
CA ALA A 157 3.45 -3.65 -5.31
C ALA A 157 4.25 -2.35 -5.19
N SER A 158 3.62 -1.20 -5.45
CA SER A 158 4.26 0.12 -5.35
C SER A 158 4.63 0.47 -3.91
N ALA A 159 3.78 0.11 -2.93
CA ALA A 159 4.08 0.27 -1.52
C ALA A 159 5.28 -0.57 -1.07
N TRP A 160 5.44 -1.78 -1.62
CA TRP A 160 6.61 -2.63 -1.38
C TRP A 160 7.88 -2.00 -1.95
N ASP A 161 7.84 -1.55 -3.21
CA ASP A 161 8.98 -0.90 -3.84
C ASP A 161 9.45 0.33 -3.06
N ASP A 162 8.52 1.17 -2.60
CA ASP A 162 8.84 2.34 -1.77
C ASP A 162 9.50 1.92 -0.45
N CYS A 163 9.01 0.86 0.19
CA CYS A 163 9.63 0.36 1.43
C CYS A 163 11.05 -0.17 1.18
N ALA A 164 11.23 -1.07 0.21
CA ALA A 164 12.51 -1.72 -0.03
C ALA A 164 13.56 -0.72 -0.54
N ARG A 165 13.19 0.17 -1.47
CA ARG A 165 14.08 1.22 -1.95
C ARG A 165 14.31 2.30 -0.88
N GLY A 166 13.33 2.58 -0.03
CA GLY A 166 13.48 3.46 1.13
C GLY A 166 14.52 2.92 2.12
N ILE A 167 14.47 1.62 2.45
CA ILE A 167 15.49 0.97 3.28
C ILE A 167 16.88 1.10 2.64
N ASN A 168 16.99 0.83 1.33
CA ASN A 168 18.25 1.01 0.62
C ASN A 168 18.79 2.44 0.72
N ARG A 169 17.92 3.46 0.55
CA ARG A 169 18.32 4.87 0.69
C ARG A 169 18.79 5.20 2.10
N ILE A 170 18.17 4.64 3.15
CA ILE A 170 18.63 4.83 4.53
C ILE A 170 20.04 4.24 4.69
N ILE A 171 20.28 3.04 4.17
CA ILE A 171 21.61 2.41 4.19
C ILE A 171 22.62 3.27 3.42
N ASP A 172 22.25 3.75 2.23
CA ASP A 172 23.10 4.56 1.37
C ASP A 172 23.63 5.81 2.06
N TYR A 173 22.76 6.59 2.68
CA TYR A 173 23.14 7.85 3.28
C TYR A 173 23.74 7.68 4.68
N TYR A 174 23.15 6.82 5.51
CA TYR A 174 23.52 6.74 6.93
C TYR A 174 24.54 5.65 7.25
N ALA A 175 24.67 4.61 6.42
CA ALA A 175 25.65 3.55 6.63
C ALA A 175 26.82 3.60 5.64
N LEU A 176 26.56 3.94 4.37
CA LEU A 176 27.57 4.01 3.32
C LEU A 176 28.13 5.43 3.08
N GLY A 177 27.54 6.44 3.71
CA GLY A 177 28.03 7.82 3.62
C GLY A 177 27.86 8.47 2.24
N LEU A 178 26.91 8.01 1.42
CA LEU A 178 26.57 8.70 0.17
C LEU A 178 26.02 10.10 0.47
N LYS A 179 26.25 11.04 -0.45
CA LYS A 179 25.78 12.42 -0.27
C LYS A 179 24.26 12.49 -0.43
N PRO A 180 23.51 13.06 0.55
CA PRO A 180 22.08 13.27 0.41
C PRO A 180 21.79 14.38 -0.60
N ARG A 181 20.56 14.38 -1.13
CA ARG A 181 20.15 15.29 -2.21
C ARG A 181 19.80 16.71 -1.78
N TYR A 182 19.94 17.08 -0.51
CA TYR A 182 19.56 18.42 -0.01
C TYR A 182 20.19 19.55 -0.84
N ALA A 183 21.46 19.43 -1.20
CA ALA A 183 22.12 20.43 -2.06
C ALA A 183 21.50 20.58 -3.46
N GLU A 184 20.84 19.55 -4.01
CA GLU A 184 20.12 19.62 -5.28
C GLU A 184 18.68 20.13 -5.12
N ILE A 185 18.07 19.90 -3.95
CA ILE A 185 16.68 20.28 -3.66
C ILE A 185 16.61 21.77 -3.27
N ASP A 186 17.63 22.25 -2.57
CA ASP A 186 17.67 23.59 -1.96
C ASP A 186 18.47 24.62 -2.80
N ALA A 187 18.94 24.24 -3.99
CA ALA A 187 19.66 25.11 -4.93
C ALA A 187 18.71 25.88 -5.84
#